data_AF-A0A929W461-F1
#
_entry.id   AF-A0A929W461-F1
#
_cell.length_a   1.000
_cell.length_b   1.000
_cell.length_c   1.000
_cell.angle_alpha   90.00
_cell.angle_beta   90.00
_cell.angle_gamma   90.00
#
_symmetry.space_group_name_H-M   'P 1'
#
loop_
_entity.id
_entity.type
_entity.pdbx_description
1 polymer ?
#
loop_
_entity_poly.entity_id
_entity_poly.type
_entity_poly.pdbx_seq_one_letter_code
_entity_poly.pdbx_strand_id
1 'polypeptide(L)'
;RCLVENDRPAKSVAVSAEAIEEALVTPEIAAHPDRPARKGDHAGAAARAAVPGAATLDRNAIVEVDLHAESVLDSIAGLTSSDILMCQLRVFHDTMRAHTKEHGRRIVFIHGKGEGVLRAALLKDLKRHYPRCTHQDASFREYGFGATMVTIH
;
A
#
# COMPACT_ATOMS: atom_id res chain seq x y z
N ARG A 1 34.94 -27.19 -17.30
CA ARG A 1 33.74 -28.05 -17.43
C ARG A 1 32.54 -27.11 -17.27
N CYS A 2 32.06 -26.55 -18.38
CA CYS A 2 30.93 -25.62 -18.40
C CYS A 2 29.69 -26.42 -18.82
N LEU A 3 28.65 -26.41 -17.99
CA LEU A 3 27.36 -27.03 -18.27
C LEU A 3 26.30 -25.93 -18.33
N VAL A 4 26.08 -25.39 -19.53
CA VAL A 4 24.80 -24.80 -19.91
C VAL A 4 24.48 -25.36 -21.29
N GLU A 5 24.14 -26.65 -21.30
CA GLU A 5 23.45 -27.28 -22.42
C GLU A 5 21.96 -27.12 -22.12
N ASN A 6 21.19 -26.54 -23.05
CA ASN A 6 19.71 -26.41 -23.06
C ASN A 6 19.08 -25.01 -22.85
N ASP A 7 19.77 -23.91 -23.18
CA ASP A 7 19.04 -22.67 -23.47
C ASP A 7 18.42 -22.73 -24.87
N ARG A 8 17.09 -22.55 -24.94
CA ARG A 8 16.35 -22.38 -26.21
C ARG A 8 15.99 -20.90 -26.38
N PRO A 9 16.23 -20.29 -27.55
CA PRO A 9 15.88 -18.90 -27.77
C PRO A 9 14.36 -18.69 -27.72
N ALA A 10 13.92 -17.61 -27.07
CA ALA A 10 12.53 -17.20 -27.07
C ALA A 10 12.08 -16.83 -28.49
N LYS A 11 10.94 -17.36 -28.92
CA LYS A 11 10.35 -17.02 -30.22
C LYS A 11 9.88 -15.57 -30.18
N SER A 12 10.39 -14.74 -31.09
CA SER A 12 9.87 -13.40 -31.31
C SER A 12 8.45 -13.49 -31.89
N VAL A 13 7.46 -13.03 -31.14
CA VAL A 13 6.10 -12.86 -31.66
C VAL A 13 6.05 -11.47 -32.28
N ALA A 14 5.95 -11.40 -33.61
CA ALA A 14 5.65 -10.16 -34.30
C ALA A 14 4.14 -9.90 -34.15
N VAL A 15 3.76 -8.98 -33.27
CA VAL A 15 2.38 -8.50 -33.14
C VAL A 15 2.27 -7.22 -33.96
N SER A 16 1.37 -7.20 -34.95
CA SER A 16 1.08 -5.99 -35.73
C SER A 16 0.30 -5.00 -34.88
N ALA A 17 0.63 -3.71 -34.99
CA ALA A 17 0.06 -2.64 -34.16
C ALA A 17 -1.46 -2.52 -34.31
N GLU A 18 -1.99 -2.84 -35.48
CA GLU A 18 -3.41 -2.81 -35.82
C GLU A 18 -4.27 -3.79 -35.00
N ALA A 19 -3.72 -4.93 -34.56
CA ALA A 19 -4.45 -5.90 -33.75
C ALA A 19 -4.62 -5.48 -32.28
N ILE A 20 -3.83 -4.51 -31.80
CA ILE A 20 -3.88 -4.02 -30.42
C ILE A 20 -4.95 -2.92 -30.27
N GLU A 21 -5.17 -2.12 -31.32
CA GLU A 21 -6.14 -1.02 -31.29
C GLU A 21 -7.60 -1.52 -31.27
N GLU A 22 -7.91 -2.59 -32.00
CA GLU A 22 -9.27 -3.14 -32.06
C GLU A 22 -9.75 -3.72 -30.72
N ALA A 23 -8.81 -4.16 -29.86
CA ALA A 23 -9.10 -4.68 -28.53
C ALA A 23 -9.42 -3.60 -27.47
N LEU A 24 -9.16 -2.32 -27.76
CA LEU A 24 -9.36 -1.20 -26.83
C LEU A 24 -10.67 -0.43 -27.05
N VAL A 25 -11.40 -0.68 -28.15
CA VAL A 25 -12.54 0.16 -28.58
C VAL A 25 -13.92 -0.44 -28.24
N THR A 26 -14.01 -1.70 -27.81
CA THR A 26 -15.31 -2.29 -27.43
C THR A 26 -15.57 -2.17 -25.92
N PRO A 27 -16.68 -1.54 -25.49
CA PRO A 27 -17.03 -1.49 -24.08
C PRO A 27 -17.85 -2.74 -23.72
N GLU A 28 -17.20 -3.81 -23.28
CA GLU A 28 -17.92 -4.91 -22.61
C GLU A 28 -18.01 -4.65 -21.10
N ILE A 29 -19.01 -3.86 -20.73
CA ILE A 29 -19.64 -3.97 -19.42
C ILE A 29 -20.60 -5.17 -19.49
N ALA A 30 -20.13 -6.34 -19.05
CA ALA A 30 -21.01 -7.41 -18.58
C ALA A 30 -20.24 -8.42 -17.72
N ALA A 31 -20.83 -8.74 -16.58
CA ALA A 31 -20.36 -9.69 -15.60
C ALA A 31 -20.01 -11.08 -16.19
N HIS A 32 -18.87 -11.63 -15.78
CA HIS A 32 -18.60 -13.06 -15.88
C HIS A 32 -18.34 -13.62 -14.47
N PRO A 33 -19.23 -14.48 -13.94
CA PRO A 33 -19.14 -15.00 -12.58
C PRO A 33 -18.38 -16.33 -12.58
N ASP A 34 -17.12 -16.37 -13.04
CA ASP A 34 -16.32 -17.60 -12.89
C ASP A 34 -14.82 -17.35 -13.03
N ARG A 35 -14.25 -16.61 -12.06
CA ARG A 35 -12.80 -16.54 -11.88
C ARG A 35 -12.46 -17.01 -10.46
N PRO A 36 -11.65 -18.07 -10.30
CA PRO A 36 -11.29 -18.54 -8.98
C PRO A 36 -10.50 -17.43 -8.28
N ALA A 37 -10.97 -17.06 -7.08
CA ALA A 37 -10.30 -16.11 -6.21
C ALA A 37 -8.87 -16.61 -5.94
N ARG A 38 -7.87 -15.96 -6.54
CA ARG A 38 -6.49 -16.07 -6.05
C ARG A 38 -6.47 -15.42 -4.67
N LYS A 39 -6.38 -16.28 -3.64
CA LYS A 39 -6.02 -15.89 -2.27
C LYS A 39 -4.77 -15.04 -2.38
N GLY A 40 -4.89 -13.76 -2.02
CA GLY A 40 -3.72 -12.93 -1.76
C GLY A 40 -3.02 -13.48 -0.53
N ASP A 41 -1.71 -13.52 -0.61
CA ASP A 41 -0.82 -14.23 0.30
C ASP A 41 -0.65 -13.47 1.62
N HIS A 42 -1.73 -13.31 2.38
CA HIS A 42 -1.61 -13.04 3.82
C HIS A 42 -1.38 -14.36 4.54
N ALA A 43 -0.23 -14.96 4.28
CA ALA A 43 0.24 -16.13 5.00
C ALA A 43 0.62 -15.72 6.42
N GLY A 44 -0.22 -16.09 7.38
CA GLY A 44 0.17 -16.12 8.80
C GLY A 44 -0.94 -15.86 9.81
N ALA A 45 -1.96 -16.71 9.89
CA ALA A 45 -2.64 -17.00 11.16
C ALA A 45 -3.41 -18.32 11.06
N ALA A 46 -2.99 -19.29 11.88
CA ALA A 46 -3.61 -20.60 11.99
C ALA A 46 -5.09 -20.47 12.44
N ALA A 47 -5.98 -21.13 11.70
CA ALA A 47 -7.37 -21.29 12.10
C ALA A 47 -7.44 -22.10 13.41
N ARG A 48 -7.92 -21.47 14.48
CA ARG A 48 -8.49 -22.17 15.63
C ARG A 48 -9.97 -21.81 15.71
N ALA A 49 -10.79 -22.85 15.79
CA ALA A 49 -12.25 -22.81 15.76
C ALA A 49 -12.81 -21.79 16.77
N ALA A 50 -13.67 -20.89 16.27
CA ALA A 50 -14.30 -19.84 17.07
C ALA A 50 -15.46 -20.41 17.89
N VAL A 51 -15.40 -20.19 19.20
CA VAL A 51 -16.55 -20.16 20.10
C VAL A 51 -17.19 -18.76 20.01
N PRO A 52 -18.52 -18.61 19.93
CA PRO A 52 -19.16 -17.31 19.79
C PRO A 52 -19.37 -16.68 21.17
N GLY A 53 -18.79 -15.50 21.40
CA GLY A 53 -19.12 -14.67 22.57
C GLY A 53 -17.94 -14.00 23.28
N ALA A 54 -17.17 -13.18 22.58
CA ALA A 54 -16.44 -12.04 23.15
C ALA A 54 -15.92 -11.20 21.98
N ALA A 55 -16.27 -9.92 21.91
CA ALA A 55 -15.67 -8.99 20.96
C ALA A 55 -14.20 -8.76 21.34
N THR A 56 -13.32 -9.70 20.98
CA THR A 56 -11.88 -9.48 20.98
C THR A 56 -11.62 -8.46 19.89
N LEU A 57 -11.39 -7.20 20.27
CA LEU A 57 -10.77 -6.21 19.38
C LEU A 57 -9.55 -6.89 18.77
N ASP A 58 -9.60 -7.11 17.46
CA ASP A 58 -8.52 -7.76 16.75
C ASP A 58 -7.28 -6.89 16.95
N ARG A 59 -6.36 -7.34 17.83
CA ARG A 59 -5.13 -6.60 18.14
C ARG A 59 -4.24 -6.43 16.91
N ASN A 60 -4.55 -7.16 15.83
CA ASN A 60 -3.88 -7.11 14.55
C ASN A 60 -4.69 -6.31 13.50
N ALA A 61 -5.76 -5.62 13.89
CA ALA A 61 -6.47 -4.67 13.04
C ALA A 61 -5.52 -3.55 12.58
N ILE A 62 -5.48 -3.37 11.27
CA ILE A 62 -4.68 -2.34 10.60
C ILE A 62 -5.30 -0.98 10.91
N VAL A 63 -4.46 -0.01 11.29
CA VAL A 63 -4.87 1.38 11.46
C VAL A 63 -4.60 2.10 10.14
N GLU A 64 -5.65 2.59 9.47
CA GLU A 64 -5.52 3.38 8.25
C GLU A 64 -5.54 4.87 8.60
N VAL A 65 -4.60 5.62 8.05
CA VAL A 65 -4.50 7.07 8.24
C VAL A 65 -4.33 7.74 6.90
N ASP A 66 -5.31 8.58 6.55
CA ASP A 66 -5.26 9.39 5.34
C ASP A 66 -4.47 10.68 5.59
N LEU A 67 -3.46 10.92 4.76
CA LEU A 67 -2.58 12.07 4.79
C LEU A 67 -2.77 12.96 3.56
N HIS A 68 -3.81 12.78 2.74
CA HIS A 68 -4.12 13.73 1.68
C HIS A 68 -4.39 15.13 2.25
N ALA A 69 -4.05 16.17 1.48
CA ALA A 69 -4.17 17.55 1.95
C ALA A 69 -5.62 17.89 2.34
N GLU A 70 -6.58 17.40 1.57
CA GLU A 70 -8.02 17.56 1.77
C GLU A 70 -8.54 16.81 3.00
N SER A 71 -7.81 15.79 3.45
CA SER A 71 -8.15 15.00 4.65
C SER A 71 -7.61 15.68 5.92
N VAL A 72 -6.45 16.35 5.82
CA VAL A 72 -5.75 16.96 6.95
C VAL A 72 -6.15 18.42 7.18
N LEU A 73 -6.62 19.12 6.14
CA LEU A 73 -6.88 20.57 6.17
C LEU A 73 -8.28 20.91 5.68
N ASP A 74 -8.98 21.79 6.40
CA ASP A 74 -10.28 22.34 5.98
C ASP A 74 -10.16 23.27 4.77
N SER A 75 -9.00 23.92 4.59
CA SER A 75 -8.70 24.76 3.43
C SER A 75 -7.21 24.79 3.13
N ILE A 76 -6.89 24.75 1.83
CA ILE A 76 -5.53 24.89 1.30
C ILE A 76 -5.23 26.33 0.80
N ALA A 77 -6.21 27.24 0.90
CA ALA A 77 -6.08 28.59 0.37
C ALA A 77 -5.04 29.40 1.16
N GLY A 78 -4.03 29.92 0.44
CA GLY A 78 -2.96 30.74 1.03
C GLY A 78 -1.85 29.94 1.71
N LEU A 79 -1.89 28.61 1.68
CA LEU A 79 -0.81 27.75 2.18
C LEU A 79 0.20 27.44 1.07
N THR A 80 1.48 27.42 1.42
CA THR A 80 2.51 26.92 0.51
C THR A 80 2.52 25.38 0.51
N SER A 81 3.09 24.78 -0.53
CA SER A 81 3.27 23.32 -0.57
C SER A 81 4.08 22.79 0.62
N SER A 82 5.02 23.59 1.13
CA SER A 82 5.80 23.26 2.33
C SER A 82 4.94 23.27 3.60
N ASP A 83 4.01 24.23 3.72
CA ASP A 83 3.10 24.29 4.87
C ASP A 83 2.16 23.07 4.89
N ILE A 84 1.62 22.72 3.73
CA ILE A 84 0.77 21.52 3.57
C ILE A 84 1.56 20.27 3.98
N LEU A 85 2.78 20.11 3.45
CA LEU A 85 3.66 18.98 3.80
C LEU A 85 3.94 18.91 5.30
N MET A 86 4.19 20.05 5.95
CA MET A 86 4.41 20.10 7.40
C MET A 86 3.17 19.68 8.20
N CYS A 87 1.97 20.06 7.76
CA CYS A 87 0.73 19.60 8.38
C CYS A 87 0.54 18.09 8.22
N GLN A 88 0.80 17.54 7.04
CA GLN A 88 0.71 16.09 6.79
C GLN A 88 1.71 15.32 7.67
N LEU A 89 2.96 15.78 7.76
CA LEU A 89 3.97 15.15 8.63
C LEU A 89 3.62 15.27 10.11
N ARG A 90 2.93 16.34 10.53
CA ARG A 90 2.44 16.46 11.91
C ARG A 90 1.49 15.33 12.26
N VAL A 91 0.48 15.08 11.41
CA VAL A 91 -0.49 13.97 11.60
C VAL A 91 0.22 12.62 11.61
N PHE A 92 1.18 12.41 10.72
CA PHE A 92 2.02 11.21 10.72
C PHE A 92 2.74 11.02 12.07
N HIS A 93 3.43 12.06 12.56
CA HIS A 93 4.17 11.97 13.81
C HIS A 93 3.27 11.77 15.04
N ASP A 94 2.11 12.42 15.07
CA ASP A 94 1.11 12.24 16.12
C ASP A 94 0.61 10.80 16.15
N THR A 95 0.27 10.24 14.99
CA THR A 95 -0.14 8.83 14.83
C THR A 95 0.96 7.89 15.32
N MET A 96 2.19 8.10 14.87
CA MET A 96 3.33 7.26 15.28
C MET A 96 3.57 7.33 16.79
N ARG A 97 3.44 8.51 17.41
CA ARG A 97 3.57 8.67 18.87
C ARG A 97 2.47 7.93 19.62
N ALA A 98 1.23 7.97 19.11
CA ALA A 98 0.11 7.27 19.74
C ALA A 98 0.33 5.74 19.77
N HIS A 99 0.89 5.17 18.69
CA HIS A 99 1.00 3.73 18.53
C HIS A 99 2.40 3.14 18.78
N THR A 100 3.42 3.95 19.09
CA THR A 100 4.82 3.45 19.24
C THR A 100 5.01 2.39 20.32
N LYS A 101 4.06 2.26 21.27
CA LYS A 101 4.10 1.29 22.36
C LYS A 101 3.35 0.00 22.04
N GLU A 102 2.70 -0.08 20.89
CA GLU A 102 1.86 -1.21 20.49
C GLU A 102 2.64 -2.17 19.62
N HIS A 103 3.36 -3.11 20.25
CA HIS A 103 4.14 -4.12 19.54
C HIS A 103 3.26 -4.94 18.57
N GLY A 104 3.70 -5.05 17.32
CA GLY A 104 3.01 -5.75 16.24
C GLY A 104 1.92 -4.92 15.55
N ARG A 105 1.65 -3.69 15.98
CA ARG A 105 0.67 -2.81 15.34
C ARG A 105 1.10 -2.50 13.91
N ARG A 106 0.15 -2.60 12.98
CA ARG A 106 0.29 -2.22 11.58
C ARG A 106 -0.50 -0.94 11.33
N ILE A 107 0.15 0.02 10.68
CA ILE A 107 -0.44 1.32 10.33
C ILE A 107 -0.21 1.55 8.84
N VAL A 108 -1.25 1.85 8.08
CA VAL A 108 -1.17 2.20 6.66
C VAL A 108 -1.37 3.71 6.53
N PHE A 109 -0.34 4.40 6.06
CA PHE A 109 -0.41 5.83 5.73
C PHE A 109 -0.73 5.98 4.25
N ILE A 110 -1.88 6.59 3.94
CA ILE A 110 -2.33 6.87 2.58
C ILE A 110 -1.89 8.30 2.26
N HIS A 111 -0.84 8.46 1.45
CA HIS A 111 -0.21 9.76 1.16
C HIS A 111 -0.39 10.21 -0.31
N GLY A 112 -1.02 9.37 -1.13
CA GLY A 112 -1.26 9.62 -2.54
C GLY A 112 -0.05 9.28 -3.42
N LYS A 113 -0.25 9.26 -4.74
CA LYS A 113 0.84 8.95 -5.69
C LYS A 113 1.81 10.12 -5.81
N GLY A 114 1.28 11.29 -6.17
CA GLY A 114 2.01 12.56 -6.34
C GLY A 114 3.37 12.43 -7.04
N GLU A 115 4.27 13.37 -6.72
CA GLU A 115 5.70 13.33 -7.07
C GLU A 115 6.52 12.52 -6.04
N GLY A 116 5.87 11.88 -5.07
CA GLY A 116 6.53 11.11 -4.02
C GLY A 116 7.23 11.94 -2.94
N VAL A 117 7.00 13.26 -2.87
CA VAL A 117 7.61 14.15 -1.85
C VAL A 117 7.21 13.74 -0.43
N LEU A 118 5.91 13.54 -0.19
CA LEU A 118 5.41 13.10 1.12
C LEU A 118 5.93 11.69 1.46
N ARG A 119 5.88 10.74 0.53
CA ARG A 119 6.48 9.40 0.69
C ARG A 119 7.94 9.48 1.13
N ALA A 120 8.76 10.24 0.41
CA ALA A 120 10.19 10.37 0.70
C ALA A 120 10.43 10.97 2.10
N ALA A 121 9.62 11.96 2.50
CA ALA A 121 9.69 12.54 3.85
C ALA A 121 9.32 11.51 4.93
N LEU A 122 8.23 10.75 4.75
CA LEU A 122 7.83 9.69 5.67
C LEU A 122 8.95 8.64 5.85
N LEU A 123 9.53 8.16 4.76
CA LEU A 123 10.59 7.16 4.81
C LEU A 123 11.86 7.69 5.52
N LYS A 124 12.20 8.97 5.27
CA LYS A 124 13.31 9.64 5.95
C LYS A 124 13.09 9.72 7.45
N ASP A 125 11.88 10.11 7.88
CA ASP A 125 11.56 10.26 9.29
C ASP A 125 11.42 8.92 9.99
N LEU A 126 10.85 7.89 9.34
CA LEU A 126 10.84 6.51 9.85
C LEU A 126 12.26 6.04 10.14
N LYS A 127 13.18 6.21 9.19
CA LYS A 127 14.58 5.82 9.36
C LYS A 127 15.28 6.58 10.48
N ARG A 128 15.00 7.88 10.64
CA ARG A 128 15.70 8.76 11.59
C ARG A 128 15.14 8.69 13.02
N HIS A 129 13.82 8.65 13.14
CA HIS A 129 13.11 8.85 14.41
C HIS A 129 12.47 7.57 14.94
N TYR A 130 12.23 6.56 14.10
CA TYR A 130 11.49 5.34 14.46
C TYR A 130 12.27 4.06 14.11
N PRO A 131 13.46 3.83 14.71
CA PRO A 131 14.31 2.68 14.36
C PRO A 131 13.72 1.32 14.75
N ARG A 132 12.70 1.29 15.62
CA ARG A 132 11.95 0.08 16.01
C ARG A 132 10.75 -0.18 15.10
N CYS A 133 10.70 0.45 13.93
CA CYS A 133 9.61 0.26 12.98
C CYS A 133 10.17 -0.22 11.65
N THR A 134 9.48 -1.16 11.02
CA THR A 134 9.75 -1.54 9.62
C THR A 134 8.66 -0.94 8.74
N HIS A 135 8.99 -0.68 7.48
CA HIS A 135 8.03 -0.15 6.52
C HIS A 135 8.13 -0.89 5.19
N GLN A 136 7.01 -0.92 4.47
CA GLN A 136 6.89 -1.47 3.13
C GLN A 136 5.78 -0.73 2.38
N ASP A 137 5.74 -0.83 1.06
CA ASP A 137 4.58 -0.34 0.31
C ASP A 137 3.35 -1.17 0.69
N ALA A 138 2.21 -0.49 0.83
CA ALA A 138 0.95 -1.16 1.12
C ALA A 138 0.45 -1.94 -0.11
N SER A 139 -0.57 -2.77 0.09
CA SER A 139 -1.16 -3.59 -0.97
C SER A 139 -1.62 -2.73 -2.16
N PHE A 140 -1.05 -2.99 -3.34
CA PHE A 140 -1.40 -2.27 -4.57
C PHE A 140 -2.88 -2.43 -4.93
N ARG A 141 -3.47 -3.60 -4.65
CA ARG A 141 -4.88 -3.87 -4.94
C ARG A 141 -5.83 -3.02 -4.09
N GLU A 142 -5.43 -2.72 -2.85
CA GLU A 142 -6.27 -2.01 -1.89
C GLU A 142 -6.03 -0.50 -1.93
N TYR A 143 -4.79 -0.05 -2.11
CA TYR A 143 -4.40 1.36 -1.96
C TYR A 143 -3.66 1.95 -3.17
N GLY A 144 -3.44 1.17 -4.23
CA GLY A 144 -2.63 1.59 -5.37
C GLY A 144 -1.16 1.84 -4.99
N PHE A 145 -0.52 2.83 -5.61
CA PHE A 145 0.89 3.18 -5.36
C PHE A 145 1.07 4.25 -4.26
N GLY A 146 -0.02 4.69 -3.63
CA GLY A 146 -0.04 5.90 -2.79
C GLY A 146 -0.06 5.63 -1.29
N ALA A 147 0.39 4.46 -0.83
CA ALA A 147 0.31 4.11 0.58
C ALA A 147 1.52 3.31 1.08
N THR A 148 1.85 3.53 2.36
CA THR A 148 2.99 2.90 3.03
C THR A 148 2.53 2.26 4.33
N MET A 149 2.78 0.96 4.48
CA MET A 149 2.52 0.23 5.72
C MET A 149 3.73 0.30 6.63
N VAL A 150 3.50 0.60 7.90
CA VAL A 150 4.48 0.62 8.98
C VAL A 150 4.09 -0.41 10.03
N THR A 151 5.04 -1.22 10.45
CA THR A 151 4.88 -2.21 11.54
C THR A 151 5.74 -1.80 12.72
N ILE A 152 5.12 -1.70 13.90
CA ILE A 152 5.78 -1.38 15.16
C ILE A 152 6.35 -2.65 15.81
N HIS A 153 7.59 -2.60 16.30
CA HIS A 153 8.28 -3.67 17.03
C HIS A 153 8.69 -3.23 18.44
#